data_AF-Q8ZWF2-F1
#
_entry.id   AF-Q8ZWF2-F1
#
_cell.length_a   1.000
_cell.length_b   1.000
_cell.length_c   1.000
_cell.angle_alpha   90.00
_cell.angle_beta   90.00
_cell.angle_gamma   90.00
#
_symmetry.space_group_name_H-M   'P 1'
#
loop_
_entity.id
_entity.type
_entity.pdbx_description
1 polymer ?
#
loop_
_entity_poly.entity_id
_entity_poly.type
_entity_poly.pdbx_seq_one_letter_code
_entity_poly.pdbx_strand_id
1 'polypeptide(L)'
;MSTCISERFSICSPEVDRGEVLKKALEIEELFSASPYDVIGVAVAFGADPVEAKRKLGVEISGYVRKPISTFLARYGKAHGYERVERELVKLYQAQKGSCICPVGPIAPLEKGYIVQRPYGIYICDGGGCREVAPEPLTVYEHPTGCMFYNPPLVLADQPIAAVANALKQLKVAEPDLVAKYLLPGLCRELWGVYIP
;
A
#
# COMPACT_ATOMS: atom_id res chain seq x y z
N MET A 1 11.11 12.88 -2.16
CA MET A 1 11.81 11.87 -1.34
C MET A 1 11.94 10.61 -2.17
N SER A 2 13.07 9.91 -2.11
CA SER A 2 13.26 8.61 -2.77
C SER A 2 12.59 7.49 -1.98
N THR A 3 12.09 6.44 -2.63
CA THR A 3 11.60 5.24 -1.93
C THR A 3 12.78 4.46 -1.33
N CYS A 4 12.58 3.75 -0.23
CA CYS A 4 13.60 2.91 0.40
C CYS A 4 13.88 1.69 -0.50
N ILE A 5 14.80 1.84 -1.45
CA ILE A 5 15.13 0.81 -2.43
C ILE A 5 16.41 0.10 -1.99
N SER A 6 16.34 -1.22 -1.86
CA SER A 6 17.46 -2.11 -1.61
C SER A 6 17.71 -2.99 -2.84
N GLU A 7 18.94 -3.49 -3.00
CA GLU A 7 19.28 -4.49 -4.03
C GLU A 7 18.61 -5.86 -3.77
N ARG A 8 18.21 -6.09 -2.51
CA ARG A 8 17.41 -7.23 -2.08
C ARG A 8 16.00 -6.78 -1.71
N PHE A 9 15.04 -7.66 -1.92
CA PHE A 9 13.68 -7.42 -1.48
C PHE A 9 13.62 -7.43 0.05
N SER A 10 13.17 -6.31 0.62
CA SER A 10 13.00 -6.14 2.06
C SER A 10 11.74 -5.32 2.35
N ILE A 11 11.01 -5.70 3.39
CA ILE A 11 9.95 -4.87 3.95
C ILE A 11 10.61 -3.88 4.91
N CYS A 12 10.38 -2.59 4.71
CA CYS A 12 10.92 -1.57 5.61
C CYS A 12 9.86 -1.10 6.62
N SER A 13 10.34 -0.63 7.77
CA SER A 13 9.53 -0.01 8.82
C SER A 13 9.50 1.50 8.60
N PRO A 14 8.32 2.12 8.39
CA PRO A 14 8.26 3.55 8.16
C PRO A 14 8.53 4.32 9.45
N GLU A 15 9.33 5.38 9.35
CA GLU A 15 9.32 6.46 10.34
C GLU A 15 8.23 7.45 9.92
N VAL A 16 7.36 7.87 10.84
CA VAL A 16 6.18 8.67 10.49
C VAL A 16 5.85 9.72 11.55
N ASP A 17 5.28 10.83 11.10
CA ASP A 17 4.52 11.72 11.97
C ASP A 17 3.11 11.15 12.19
N ARG A 18 2.91 10.49 13.33
CA ARG A 18 1.63 9.85 13.65
C ARG A 18 0.46 10.85 13.67
N GLY A 19 0.70 12.08 14.11
CA GLY A 19 -0.32 13.12 14.20
C GLY A 19 -0.73 13.62 12.82
N GLU A 20 0.24 13.84 11.93
CA GLU A 20 -0.06 14.25 10.54
C GLU A 20 -0.74 13.13 9.74
N VAL A 21 -0.35 11.85 9.95
CA VAL A 21 -1.07 10.70 9.35
C VAL A 21 -2.54 10.72 9.79
N LEU A 22 -2.79 10.84 11.09
CA LEU A 22 -4.15 10.82 11.62
C LEU A 22 -4.98 11.99 11.09
N LYS A 23 -4.41 13.20 11.08
CA LYS A 23 -5.07 14.39 10.52
C LYS A 23 -5.51 14.16 9.08
N LYS A 24 -4.59 13.71 8.21
CA LYS A 24 -4.92 13.42 6.80
C LYS A 24 -5.94 12.29 6.65
N ALA A 25 -5.91 11.29 7.52
CA ALA A 25 -6.91 10.22 7.49
C ALA A 25 -8.32 10.73 7.83
N LEU A 26 -8.45 11.66 8.79
CA LEU A 26 -9.72 12.32 9.10
C LEU A 26 -10.19 13.22 7.93
N GLU A 27 -9.28 13.92 7.26
CA GLU A 27 -9.63 14.67 6.04
C GLU A 27 -10.18 13.74 4.93
N ILE A 28 -9.61 12.53 4.79
CA ILE A 28 -10.09 11.50 3.85
C ILE A 28 -11.48 10.99 4.24
N GLU A 29 -11.73 10.78 5.54
CA GLU A 29 -13.05 10.40 6.06
C GLU A 29 -14.11 11.41 5.62
N GLU A 30 -13.88 12.70 5.90
CA GLU A 30 -14.80 13.78 5.56
C GLU A 30 -15.00 13.89 4.04
N LEU A 31 -13.91 13.91 3.28
CA LEU A 31 -13.92 14.13 1.83
C LEU A 31 -14.71 13.08 1.05
N PHE A 32 -14.67 11.83 1.51
CA PHE A 32 -15.40 10.73 0.89
C PHE A 32 -16.65 10.31 1.66
N SER A 33 -16.97 10.99 2.76
CA SER A 33 -17.99 10.54 3.73
C SER A 33 -17.80 9.05 4.06
N ALA A 34 -16.54 8.65 4.24
CA ALA A 34 -16.17 7.27 4.43
C ALA A 34 -16.54 6.81 5.84
N SER A 35 -16.88 5.52 5.97
CA SER A 35 -17.12 4.92 7.27
C SER A 35 -15.85 5.01 8.13
N PRO A 36 -15.95 5.47 9.39
CA PRO A 36 -14.82 5.48 10.33
C PRO A 36 -14.17 4.09 10.49
N TYR A 37 -14.97 3.03 10.36
CA TYR A 37 -14.52 1.63 10.41
C TYR A 37 -13.63 1.24 9.21
N ASP A 38 -13.79 1.89 8.05
CA ASP A 38 -12.92 1.65 6.90
C ASP A 38 -11.65 2.51 6.98
N VAL A 39 -11.75 3.73 7.52
CA VAL A 39 -10.64 4.70 7.61
C VAL A 39 -9.64 4.32 8.69
N ILE A 40 -10.08 3.77 9.83
CA ILE A 40 -9.19 3.43 10.95
C ILE A 40 -8.06 2.47 10.51
N GLY A 41 -8.39 1.47 9.70
CA GLY A 41 -7.39 0.54 9.16
C GLY A 41 -6.38 1.23 8.25
N VAL A 42 -6.82 2.19 7.42
CA VAL A 42 -5.95 3.00 6.56
C VAL A 42 -5.03 3.86 7.42
N ALA A 43 -5.57 4.59 8.40
CA ALA A 43 -4.79 5.47 9.28
C ALA A 43 -3.68 4.70 9.99
N VAL A 44 -4.02 3.57 10.61
CA VAL A 44 -3.05 2.73 11.34
C VAL A 44 -2.05 2.08 10.36
N ALA A 45 -2.49 1.67 9.17
CA ALA A 45 -1.58 1.11 8.16
C ALA A 45 -0.55 2.13 7.68
N PHE A 46 -0.89 3.43 7.64
CA PHE A 46 0.06 4.49 7.38
C PHE A 46 0.84 4.95 8.62
N GLY A 47 0.54 4.41 9.80
CA GLY A 47 1.31 4.56 11.03
C GLY A 47 0.75 5.55 12.05
N ALA A 48 -0.54 5.92 11.96
CA ALA A 48 -1.23 6.58 13.07
C ALA A 48 -1.20 5.69 14.34
N ASP A 49 -1.24 6.33 15.51
CA ASP A 49 -1.40 5.60 16.76
C ASP A 49 -2.78 4.92 16.84
N PRO A 50 -2.87 3.59 17.04
CA PRO A 50 -4.16 2.89 17.01
C PRO A 50 -5.15 3.37 18.07
N VAL A 51 -4.67 3.67 19.29
CA VAL A 51 -5.53 4.09 20.40
C VAL A 51 -6.08 5.49 20.11
N GLU A 52 -5.21 6.39 19.63
CA GLU A 52 -5.62 7.74 19.29
C GLU A 52 -6.58 7.76 18.09
N ALA A 53 -6.28 6.99 17.04
CA ALA A 53 -7.13 6.88 15.86
C ALA A 53 -8.52 6.34 16.24
N LYS A 54 -8.58 5.28 17.05
CA LYS A 54 -9.83 4.70 17.56
C LYS A 54 -10.67 5.73 18.30
N ARG A 55 -10.05 6.51 19.20
CA ARG A 55 -10.70 7.58 19.94
C ARG A 55 -11.23 8.69 19.03
N LYS A 56 -10.44 9.14 18.06
CA LYS A 56 -10.81 10.26 17.17
C LYS A 56 -11.91 9.89 16.18
N LEU A 57 -11.85 8.67 15.65
CA LEU A 57 -12.84 8.13 14.71
C LEU A 57 -14.09 7.58 15.41
N GLY A 58 -14.11 7.53 16.76
CA GLY A 58 -15.27 7.04 17.52
C GLY A 58 -15.59 5.56 17.28
N VAL A 59 -14.57 4.73 17.00
CA VAL A 59 -14.77 3.33 16.61
C VAL A 59 -14.63 2.41 17.84
N GLU A 60 -15.50 1.41 17.96
CA GLU A 60 -15.45 0.46 19.09
C GLU A 60 -14.77 -0.88 18.76
N ILE A 61 -14.45 -1.15 17.49
CA ILE A 61 -13.84 -2.44 17.09
C ILE A 61 -12.49 -2.68 17.73
N SER A 62 -12.18 -3.95 17.95
CA SER A 62 -10.85 -4.44 18.30
C SER A 62 -10.53 -5.67 17.45
N GLY A 63 -9.23 -5.91 17.22
CA GLY A 63 -8.74 -7.04 16.44
C GLY A 63 -7.91 -6.64 15.22
N TYR A 64 -7.60 -7.65 14.41
CA TYR A 64 -6.79 -7.48 13.21
C TYR A 64 -7.66 -7.10 12.00
N VAL A 65 -7.31 -5.99 11.36
CA VAL A 65 -7.87 -5.57 10.07
C VAL A 65 -6.88 -5.93 8.96
N ARG A 66 -7.24 -6.91 8.14
CA ARG A 66 -6.43 -7.32 6.99
C ARG A 66 -6.71 -6.45 5.76
N LYS A 67 -5.66 -6.16 4.99
CA LYS A 67 -5.74 -5.43 3.71
C LYS A 67 -6.60 -4.15 3.75
N PRO A 68 -6.40 -3.26 4.74
CA PRO A 68 -7.28 -2.12 4.95
C PRO A 68 -7.28 -1.14 3.76
N ILE A 69 -6.13 -0.89 3.14
CA ILE A 69 -6.00 0.12 2.09
C ILE A 69 -6.53 -0.44 0.77
N SER A 70 -6.27 -1.71 0.45
CA SER A 70 -6.83 -2.41 -0.70
C SER A 70 -8.36 -2.46 -0.62
N THR A 71 -8.89 -2.75 0.57
CA THR A 71 -10.34 -2.77 0.81
C THR A 71 -10.94 -1.37 0.65
N PHE A 72 -10.29 -0.36 1.22
CA PHE A 72 -10.68 1.04 1.09
C PHE A 72 -10.68 1.48 -0.39
N LEU A 73 -9.58 1.25 -1.10
CA LEU A 73 -9.44 1.60 -2.52
C LEU A 73 -10.48 0.89 -3.39
N ALA A 74 -10.73 -0.40 -3.17
CA ALA A 74 -11.72 -1.15 -3.93
C ALA A 74 -13.15 -0.60 -3.72
N ARG A 75 -13.50 -0.26 -2.48
CA ARG A 75 -14.83 0.25 -2.12
C ARG A 75 -15.04 1.69 -2.61
N TYR A 76 -14.19 2.60 -2.16
CA TYR A 76 -14.35 4.03 -2.43
C TYR A 76 -13.90 4.41 -3.84
N GLY A 77 -12.96 3.67 -4.45
CA GLY A 77 -12.59 3.86 -5.85
C GLY A 77 -13.74 3.56 -6.81
N LYS A 78 -14.59 2.57 -6.50
CA LYS A 78 -15.81 2.29 -7.27
C LYS A 78 -16.86 3.40 -7.13
N ALA A 79 -16.99 4.01 -5.94
CA ALA A 79 -18.01 5.02 -5.66
C ALA A 79 -17.59 6.44 -6.12
N HIS A 80 -16.32 6.80 -5.99
CA HIS A 80 -15.82 8.17 -6.17
C HIS A 80 -14.79 8.32 -7.29
N GLY A 81 -14.43 7.22 -7.96
CA GLY A 81 -13.37 7.15 -8.96
C GLY A 81 -12.02 6.81 -8.34
N TYR A 82 -11.34 5.81 -8.91
CA TYR A 82 -10.05 5.29 -8.42
C TYR A 82 -8.99 6.38 -8.30
N GLU A 83 -8.72 7.13 -9.36
CA GLU A 83 -7.67 8.16 -9.37
C GLU A 83 -7.90 9.24 -8.30
N ARG A 84 -9.16 9.56 -8.00
CA ARG A 84 -9.47 10.54 -6.95
C ARG A 84 -9.08 10.01 -5.58
N VAL A 85 -9.44 8.76 -5.27
CA VAL A 85 -9.09 8.10 -4.00
C VAL A 85 -7.57 7.89 -3.89
N GLU A 86 -6.94 7.43 -4.97
CA GLU A 86 -5.50 7.18 -5.05
C GLU A 86 -4.68 8.45 -4.75
N ARG A 87 -5.09 9.61 -5.29
CA ARG A 87 -4.43 10.89 -4.99
C ARG A 87 -4.43 11.22 -3.50
N GLU A 88 -5.53 10.95 -2.80
CA GLU A 88 -5.64 11.22 -1.36
C GLU A 88 -4.83 10.21 -0.54
N LEU A 89 -4.84 8.93 -0.92
CA LEU A 89 -3.98 7.92 -0.31
C LEU A 89 -2.49 8.25 -0.49
N VAL A 90 -2.08 8.77 -1.65
CA VAL A 90 -0.70 9.21 -1.88
C VAL A 90 -0.30 10.35 -0.97
N LYS A 91 -1.22 11.26 -0.58
CA LYS A 91 -0.90 12.34 0.36
C LYS A 91 -0.53 11.84 1.75
N LEU A 92 -1.00 10.66 2.17
CA LEU A 92 -0.61 10.09 3.47
C LEU A 92 0.90 9.82 3.54
N TYR A 93 1.56 9.57 2.41
CA TYR A 93 3.02 9.43 2.36
C TYR A 93 3.78 10.71 2.70
N GLN A 94 3.15 11.89 2.62
CA GLN A 94 3.78 13.16 3.03
C GLN A 94 4.04 13.21 4.54
N ALA A 95 3.35 12.38 5.33
CA ALA A 95 3.58 12.28 6.77
C ALA A 95 4.75 11.35 7.13
N GLN A 96 5.38 10.67 6.16
CA GLN A 96 6.57 9.89 6.43
C GLN A 96 7.77 10.79 6.75
N LYS A 97 8.51 10.39 7.77
CA LYS A 97 9.76 10.99 8.23
C LYS A 97 10.93 10.13 7.77
N GLY A 98 12.13 10.70 7.70
CA GLY A 98 13.35 10.00 7.30
C GLY A 98 13.83 10.33 5.89
N SER A 99 14.86 9.64 5.44
CA SER A 99 15.50 9.88 4.13
C SER A 99 14.79 9.19 2.96
N CYS A 100 13.91 8.22 3.24
CA CYS A 100 13.24 7.45 2.20
C CYS A 100 11.80 7.03 2.55
N ILE A 101 11.00 6.73 1.53
CA ILE A 101 9.59 6.31 1.66
C ILE A 101 9.49 4.79 1.81
N CYS A 102 8.72 4.34 2.79
CA CYS A 102 8.35 2.95 3.03
C CYS A 102 6.94 2.64 2.50
N PRO A 103 6.82 1.84 1.42
CA PRO A 103 5.52 1.54 0.82
C PRO A 103 4.53 0.84 1.77
N VAL A 104 3.24 1.13 1.57
CA VAL A 104 2.07 0.51 2.17
C VAL A 104 1.08 0.21 1.04
N GLY A 105 0.71 -1.05 0.87
CA GLY A 105 -0.06 -1.49 -0.28
C GLY A 105 -1.48 -0.94 -0.29
N PRO A 106 -2.18 -0.95 -1.44
CA PRO A 106 -1.71 -1.40 -2.75
C PRO A 106 -1.18 -0.24 -3.60
N ILE A 107 -0.70 0.86 -3.00
CA ILE A 107 -0.28 2.07 -3.72
C ILE A 107 1.04 2.60 -3.20
N ALA A 108 1.96 2.97 -4.07
CA ALA A 108 3.25 3.53 -3.69
C ALA A 108 3.64 4.72 -4.59
N PRO A 109 4.17 5.82 -4.03
CA PRO A 109 4.62 6.94 -4.83
C PRO A 109 5.88 6.59 -5.63
N LEU A 110 5.99 7.21 -6.81
CA LEU A 110 7.17 7.20 -7.67
C LEU A 110 7.74 8.63 -7.76
N GLU A 111 8.91 8.80 -8.38
CA GLU A 111 9.45 10.15 -8.64
C GLU A 111 8.49 11.01 -9.48
N LYS A 112 7.78 10.37 -10.40
CA LYS A 112 6.72 10.96 -11.20
C LYS A 112 5.46 10.10 -11.05
N GLY A 113 4.52 10.57 -10.25
CA GLY A 113 3.24 9.89 -10.03
C GLY A 113 3.31 8.76 -9.00
N TYR A 114 2.62 7.65 -9.26
CA TYR A 114 2.52 6.51 -8.34
C TYR A 114 2.27 5.20 -9.10
N ILE A 115 2.59 4.08 -8.47
CA ILE A 115 2.17 2.74 -8.89
C ILE A 115 1.05 2.26 -7.97
N VAL A 116 0.03 1.62 -8.54
CA VAL A 116 -1.12 1.11 -7.79
C VAL A 116 -1.61 -0.22 -8.34
N GLN A 117 -2.02 -1.11 -7.44
CA GLN A 117 -2.81 -2.28 -7.77
C GLN A 117 -4.29 -2.02 -7.50
N ARG A 118 -5.10 -2.07 -8.56
CA ARG A 118 -6.56 -2.01 -8.51
C ARG A 118 -7.14 -3.43 -8.55
N PRO A 119 -8.45 -3.62 -8.32
CA PRO A 119 -9.07 -4.94 -8.41
C PRO A 119 -8.91 -5.65 -9.77
N TYR A 120 -8.64 -4.90 -10.84
CA TYR A 120 -8.62 -5.37 -12.22
C TYR A 120 -7.27 -5.22 -12.92
N GLY A 121 -6.19 -4.92 -12.18
CA GLY A 121 -4.85 -4.80 -12.76
C GLY A 121 -3.89 -3.94 -11.96
N ILE A 122 -2.69 -3.77 -12.49
CA ILE A 122 -1.66 -2.89 -11.94
C ILE A 122 -1.39 -1.76 -12.91
N TYR A 123 -1.31 -0.54 -12.38
CA TYR A 123 -1.19 0.68 -13.14
C TYR A 123 -0.05 1.53 -12.62
N ILE A 124 0.64 2.22 -13.54
CA ILE A 124 1.49 3.36 -13.24
C ILE A 124 0.72 4.60 -13.68
N CYS A 125 0.48 5.52 -12.75
CA CYS A 125 -0.29 6.73 -12.97
C CYS A 125 0.59 7.96 -12.79
N ASP A 126 0.52 8.90 -13.72
CA ASP A 126 1.20 10.20 -13.65
C ASP A 126 0.26 11.33 -14.09
N GLY A 127 0.79 12.55 -14.24
CA GLY A 127 0.01 13.74 -14.57
C GLY A 127 -0.73 13.70 -15.92
N GLY A 128 -0.53 12.67 -16.75
CA GLY A 128 -1.21 12.47 -18.03
C GLY A 128 -2.20 11.30 -18.07
N GLY A 129 -2.30 10.49 -17.01
CA GLY A 129 -3.21 9.34 -16.92
C GLY A 129 -2.56 8.09 -16.33
N CYS A 130 -3.26 6.96 -16.42
CA CYS A 130 -2.80 5.67 -15.92
C CYS A 130 -2.50 4.70 -17.06
N ARG A 131 -1.29 4.15 -17.07
CA ARG A 131 -0.88 3.07 -17.98
C ARG A 131 -0.91 1.74 -17.26
N GLU A 132 -1.53 0.74 -17.87
CA GLU A 132 -1.53 -0.63 -17.38
C GLU A 132 -0.13 -1.26 -17.52
N VAL A 133 0.32 -1.93 -16.46
CA VAL A 133 1.57 -2.71 -16.44
C VAL A 133 1.37 -4.18 -16.12
N ALA A 134 0.18 -4.56 -15.65
CA ALA A 134 -0.26 -5.95 -15.54
C ALA A 134 -1.80 -6.00 -15.64
N PRO A 135 -2.37 -6.93 -16.43
CA PRO A 135 -3.82 -7.06 -16.58
C PRO A 135 -4.50 -7.76 -15.40
N GLU A 136 -3.71 -8.36 -14.50
CA GLU A 136 -4.20 -9.03 -13.30
C GLU A 136 -3.50 -8.46 -12.06
N PRO A 137 -4.21 -8.34 -10.93
CA PRO A 137 -3.59 -7.98 -9.66
C PRO A 137 -2.66 -9.10 -9.18
N LEU A 138 -1.57 -8.73 -8.51
CA LEU A 138 -0.69 -9.69 -7.86
C LEU A 138 -1.31 -10.21 -6.58
N THR A 139 -1.25 -11.52 -6.42
CA THR A 139 -1.61 -12.18 -5.17
C THR A 139 -0.34 -12.62 -4.46
N VAL A 140 -0.08 -12.02 -3.30
CA VAL A 140 0.97 -12.41 -2.37
C VAL A 140 0.35 -13.15 -1.18
N TYR A 141 1.15 -14.01 -0.55
CA TYR A 141 0.73 -14.85 0.57
C TYR A 141 1.68 -14.69 1.76
N GLU A 142 1.13 -14.83 2.96
CA GLU A 142 1.90 -14.85 4.20
C GLU A 142 2.88 -16.03 4.19
N HIS A 143 4.13 -15.79 4.60
CA HIS A 143 5.15 -16.80 4.77
C HIS A 143 5.88 -16.55 6.10
N PRO A 144 6.37 -17.55 6.85
CA PRO A 144 7.03 -17.34 8.15
C PRO A 144 8.20 -16.35 8.13
N THR A 145 8.90 -16.24 6.99
CA THR A 145 10.02 -15.30 6.80
C THR A 145 9.63 -13.98 6.13
N GLY A 146 8.34 -13.77 5.80
CA GLY A 146 7.85 -12.57 5.14
C GLY A 146 6.64 -12.84 4.26
N CYS A 147 6.83 -12.81 2.95
CA CYS A 147 5.77 -13.06 1.97
C CYS A 147 6.28 -13.88 0.79
N MET A 148 5.35 -14.48 0.05
CA MET A 148 5.67 -15.31 -1.12
C MET A 148 4.66 -15.18 -2.25
N PHE A 149 5.09 -15.56 -3.45
CA PHE A 149 4.20 -16.01 -4.52
C PHE A 149 4.02 -17.53 -4.44
N TYR A 150 2.83 -18.03 -4.75
CA TYR A 150 2.61 -19.48 -4.94
C TYR A 150 2.88 -19.93 -6.37
N ASN A 151 2.60 -19.09 -7.35
CA ASN A 151 2.83 -19.40 -8.75
C ASN A 151 3.40 -18.15 -9.46
N PRO A 152 4.65 -18.16 -9.92
CA PRO A 152 5.66 -19.17 -9.59
C PRO A 152 5.98 -19.19 -8.08
N PRO A 153 6.34 -20.35 -7.48
CA PRO A 153 6.65 -20.42 -6.07
C PRO A 153 7.96 -19.67 -5.77
N LEU A 154 7.86 -18.58 -5.02
CA LEU A 154 9.02 -17.77 -4.65
C LEU A 154 8.77 -17.07 -3.31
N VAL A 155 9.57 -17.39 -2.30
CA VAL A 155 9.64 -16.60 -1.06
C VAL A 155 10.42 -15.33 -1.36
N LEU A 156 9.83 -14.15 -1.10
CA LEU A 156 10.39 -12.88 -1.53
C LEU A 156 11.47 -12.34 -0.59
N ALA A 157 11.40 -12.67 0.69
CA ALA A 157 12.33 -12.18 1.70
C ALA A 157 13.79 -12.45 1.30
N ASP A 158 14.62 -11.39 1.34
CA ASP A 158 16.05 -11.38 1.02
C ASP A 158 16.42 -11.82 -0.41
N GLN A 159 15.44 -12.05 -1.29
CA GLN A 159 15.73 -12.36 -2.68
C GLN A 159 16.33 -11.15 -3.40
N PRO A 160 17.30 -11.35 -4.31
CA PRO A 160 17.73 -10.30 -5.21
C PRO A 160 16.53 -9.76 -6.01
N ILE A 161 16.46 -8.43 -6.19
CA ILE A 161 15.35 -7.81 -6.96
C ILE A 161 15.25 -8.42 -8.36
N ALA A 162 16.37 -8.78 -9.00
CA ALA A 162 16.38 -9.43 -10.30
C ALA A 162 15.65 -10.79 -10.31
N ALA A 163 15.76 -11.58 -9.23
CA ALA A 163 15.05 -12.86 -9.10
C ALA A 163 13.54 -12.63 -8.96
N VAL A 164 13.15 -11.65 -8.14
CA VAL A 164 11.74 -11.24 -7.98
C VAL A 164 11.17 -10.71 -9.31
N ALA A 165 11.92 -9.87 -10.02
CA ALA A 165 11.53 -9.35 -11.33
C ALA A 165 11.33 -10.48 -12.36
N ASN A 166 12.16 -11.53 -12.33
CA ASN A 166 11.96 -12.68 -13.21
C ASN A 166 10.68 -13.47 -12.88
N ALA A 167 10.32 -13.62 -11.61
CA ALA A 167 9.03 -14.20 -11.24
C ALA A 167 7.85 -13.33 -11.72
N LEU A 168 7.95 -12.01 -11.59
CA LEU A 168 6.94 -11.07 -12.09
C LEU A 168 6.77 -11.12 -13.62
N LYS A 169 7.84 -11.35 -14.38
CA LYS A 169 7.75 -11.56 -15.85
C LYS A 169 6.90 -12.79 -16.19
N GLN A 170 7.00 -13.86 -15.40
CA GLN A 170 6.15 -15.06 -15.60
C GLN A 170 4.67 -14.75 -15.32
N LEU A 171 4.40 -13.75 -14.48
CA LEU A 171 3.08 -13.19 -14.20
C LEU A 171 2.65 -12.12 -15.22
N LYS A 172 3.35 -12.01 -16.35
CA LYS A 172 3.05 -11.05 -17.44
C LYS A 172 3.07 -9.58 -17.00
N VAL A 173 3.87 -9.25 -15.99
CA VAL A 173 4.11 -7.86 -15.57
C VAL A 173 5.12 -7.21 -16.52
N ALA A 174 4.73 -6.11 -17.16
CA ALA A 174 5.54 -5.39 -18.14
C ALA A 174 6.70 -4.59 -17.52
N GLU A 175 6.52 -4.08 -16.30
CA GLU A 175 7.50 -3.26 -15.55
C GLU A 175 7.95 -3.96 -14.26
N PRO A 176 8.55 -5.17 -14.35
CA PRO A 176 8.73 -6.05 -13.22
C PRO A 176 9.66 -5.47 -12.14
N ASP A 177 10.71 -4.74 -12.52
CA ASP A 177 11.64 -4.12 -11.57
C ASP A 177 10.97 -3.01 -10.75
N LEU A 178 10.12 -2.18 -11.38
CA LEU A 178 9.36 -1.15 -10.66
C LEU A 178 8.35 -1.77 -9.70
N VAL A 179 7.61 -2.78 -10.15
CA VAL A 179 6.66 -3.51 -9.31
C VAL A 179 7.36 -4.16 -8.12
N ALA A 180 8.53 -4.79 -8.35
CA ALA A 180 9.31 -5.41 -7.29
C ALA A 180 9.82 -4.42 -6.24
N LYS A 181 10.29 -3.25 -6.67
CA LYS A 181 10.89 -2.25 -5.78
C LYS A 181 9.88 -1.41 -5.02
N TYR A 182 8.75 -1.05 -5.65
CA TYR A 182 7.83 -0.05 -5.11
C TYR A 182 6.52 -0.65 -4.62
N LEU A 183 5.92 -1.56 -5.39
CA LEU A 183 4.57 -2.05 -5.09
C LEU A 183 4.59 -3.27 -4.17
N LEU A 184 5.42 -4.27 -4.47
CA LEU A 184 5.46 -5.52 -3.71
C LEU A 184 5.78 -5.35 -2.20
N PRO A 185 6.70 -4.48 -1.76
CA PRO A 185 6.95 -4.29 -0.34
C PRO A 185 5.68 -3.82 0.39
N GLY A 186 4.91 -2.93 -0.24
CA GLY A 186 3.64 -2.44 0.28
C GLY A 186 2.58 -3.53 0.34
N LEU A 187 2.42 -4.32 -0.74
CA LEU A 187 1.48 -5.44 -0.77
C LEU A 187 1.80 -6.49 0.30
N CYS A 188 3.09 -6.81 0.47
CA CYS A 188 3.53 -7.75 1.50
C CYS A 188 3.30 -7.23 2.92
N ARG A 189 3.56 -5.94 3.17
CA ARG A 189 3.24 -5.33 4.47
C ARG A 189 1.74 -5.36 4.75
N GLU A 190 0.93 -5.08 3.73
CA GLU A 190 -0.52 -5.04 3.84
C GLU A 190 -1.14 -6.42 4.15
N LEU A 191 -0.50 -7.53 3.75
CA LEU A 191 -0.95 -8.89 4.07
C LEU A 191 -1.14 -9.14 5.57
N TRP A 192 -0.17 -8.68 6.37
CA TRP A 192 -0.18 -8.83 7.83
C TRP A 192 -1.28 -8.00 8.48
N GLY A 193 -1.83 -7.02 7.75
CA GLY A 193 -2.85 -6.12 8.25
C GLY A 193 -2.34 -5.22 9.36
N VAL A 194 -3.28 -4.72 10.16
CA VAL A 194 -3.01 -3.88 11.32
C VAL A 194 -3.84 -4.33 12.50
N TYR A 195 -3.26 -4.20 13.70
CA TYR A 195 -3.97 -4.47 14.94
C TYR A 195 -4.57 -3.18 15.51
N ILE A 196 -5.85 -3.24 15.86
CA ILE A 196 -6.58 -2.19 16.57
C ILE A 196 -6.88 -2.73 17.98
N PRO A 197 -6.37 -2.09 19.05
CA PRO A 197 -6.59 -2.53 20.43
C PRO A 197 -8.04 -2.32 20.88
#